data_AF-A0A8S1HHI3-F1
#
_entry.id   AF-A0A8S1HHI3-F1
#
_cell.length_a   1.000
_cell.length_b   1.000
_cell.length_c   1.000
_cell.angle_alpha   90.00
_cell.angle_beta   90.00
_cell.angle_gamma   90.00
#
_symmetry.space_group_name_H-M   'P 1'
#
loop_
_entity.id
_entity.type
_entity.pdbx_description
1 polymer ?
#
loop_
_entity_poly.entity_id
_entity_poly.type
_entity_poly.pdbx_seq_one_letter_code
_entity_poly.pdbx_strand_id
1 'polypeptide(L)'
;MMSYRMRLVGICNGLARFSELQLVRHNHYLSSVPLKKRGVDGLLPKDYLNNKAVVVYFSAGWCGSCKLLTPKIKKFYEAVKSDGTLEVVWVSQDKEESHQLEYYEKNLPEWCFVPFADPNMKKLAEKYKAAVIPVLKLVNEKGDVVNDRVRADIESAIKANPMETYKKWKELVGLRKRQLICIKWVAVGQCSAGPQHVPRDVGRREILGDLAGHVKWLRPNEFSLKHLK
;
A
#
# COMPACT_ATOMS: atom_id res chain seq x y z
N MET A 1 -40.53 -51.34 -24.38
CA MET A 1 -39.24 -52.06 -24.24
C MET A 1 -38.27 -51.39 -25.21
N MET A 2 -37.12 -50.81 -24.88
CA MET A 2 -36.28 -50.76 -23.69
C MET A 2 -35.61 -49.37 -23.69
N SER A 3 -35.54 -48.75 -22.50
CA SER A 3 -34.71 -47.58 -22.24
C SER A 3 -33.24 -48.02 -22.23
N TYR A 4 -32.40 -47.43 -23.09
CA TYR A 4 -30.95 -47.58 -23.03
C TYR A 4 -30.30 -46.23 -22.68
N ARG A 5 -29.92 -46.15 -21.42
CA ARG A 5 -29.09 -45.15 -20.79
C ARG A 5 -27.64 -45.35 -21.24
N MET A 6 -27.13 -44.53 -22.16
CA MET A 6 -25.70 -44.50 -22.48
C MET A 6 -24.98 -43.46 -21.61
N ARG A 7 -24.07 -43.95 -20.77
CA ARG A 7 -23.12 -43.17 -19.98
C ARG A 7 -22.17 -42.43 -20.92
N LEU A 8 -22.11 -41.10 -20.81
CA LEU A 8 -20.95 -40.34 -21.22
C LEU A 8 -19.90 -40.43 -20.10
N VAL A 9 -18.88 -41.26 -20.31
CA VAL A 9 -17.65 -41.27 -19.50
C VAL A 9 -16.54 -40.64 -20.34
N GLY A 10 -16.03 -39.49 -19.88
CA GLY A 10 -14.71 -38.96 -20.24
C GLY A 10 -14.62 -38.30 -21.61
N ILE A 11 -13.82 -37.27 -21.88
CA ILE A 11 -12.69 -36.64 -21.20
C ILE A 11 -12.66 -35.20 -21.74
N CYS A 12 -12.64 -34.20 -20.86
CA CYS A 12 -11.99 -32.89 -21.05
C CYS A 12 -12.02 -32.16 -19.70
N ASN A 13 -11.39 -32.77 -18.69
CA ASN A 13 -10.96 -32.04 -17.50
C ASN A 13 -9.67 -31.31 -17.89
N GLY A 14 -9.78 -30.02 -18.18
CA GLY A 14 -8.60 -29.21 -18.46
C GLY A 14 -8.91 -27.76 -18.74
N LEU A 15 -8.56 -26.91 -17.76
CA LEU A 15 -8.18 -25.50 -17.93
C LEU A 15 -9.35 -24.57 -18.32
N ALA A 16 -9.95 -23.81 -17.41
CA ALA A 16 -9.28 -22.92 -16.49
C ALA A 16 -10.06 -22.85 -15.17
N ARG A 17 -9.53 -23.53 -14.14
CA ARG A 17 -9.45 -22.84 -12.85
C ARG A 17 -8.59 -21.62 -13.15
N PHE A 18 -9.23 -20.46 -13.32
CA PHE A 18 -8.63 -19.22 -12.86
C PHE A 18 -8.29 -19.52 -11.40
N SER A 19 -7.08 -20.05 -11.17
CA SER A 19 -6.44 -19.91 -9.88
C SER A 19 -6.34 -18.41 -9.75
N GLU A 20 -7.35 -17.85 -9.09
CA GLU A 20 -7.14 -17.00 -7.94
C GLU A 20 -5.74 -17.34 -7.41
N LEU A 21 -4.73 -16.68 -7.98
CA LEU A 21 -3.56 -16.31 -7.23
C LEU A 21 -4.17 -15.43 -6.14
N GLN A 22 -4.71 -16.10 -5.12
CA GLN A 22 -4.73 -15.59 -3.77
C GLN A 22 -3.26 -15.35 -3.52
N LEU A 23 -2.81 -14.18 -3.95
CA LEU A 23 -1.63 -13.53 -3.44
C LEU A 23 -1.89 -13.59 -1.95
N VAL A 24 -1.26 -14.54 -1.27
CA VAL A 24 -1.32 -14.63 0.19
C VAL A 24 -0.80 -13.28 0.62
N ARG A 25 -1.74 -12.37 0.90
CA ARG A 25 -1.44 -11.04 1.40
C ARG A 25 -0.95 -11.34 2.79
N HIS A 26 0.35 -11.53 2.91
CA HIS A 26 0.99 -11.52 4.21
C HIS A 26 0.70 -10.13 4.76
N ASN A 27 -0.22 -10.07 5.72
CA ASN A 27 -0.53 -8.82 6.36
C ASN A 27 0.71 -8.33 7.09
N HIS A 28 0.85 -7.01 7.12
CA HIS A 28 1.95 -6.37 7.81
C HIS A 28 2.07 -6.91 9.24
N TYR A 29 3.27 -7.20 9.76
CA TYR A 29 3.45 -7.75 11.12
C TYR A 29 2.65 -7.01 12.21
N LEU A 30 2.64 -5.68 12.13
CA LEU A 30 1.88 -4.79 13.02
C LEU A 30 0.35 -4.85 12.86
N SER A 31 -0.20 -5.50 11.84
CA SER A 31 -1.65 -5.72 11.71
C SER A 31 -2.22 -6.65 12.78
N SER A 32 -1.36 -7.43 13.43
CA SER A 32 -1.74 -8.28 14.55
C SER A 32 -1.97 -7.49 15.84
N VAL A 33 -1.41 -6.28 15.92
CA VAL A 33 -1.50 -5.39 17.08
C VAL A 33 -2.80 -4.57 16.95
N PRO A 34 -3.55 -4.37 18.04
CA PRO A 34 -4.68 -3.46 18.01
C PRO A 34 -4.18 -2.03 17.78
N LEU A 35 -4.54 -1.44 16.65
CA LEU A 35 -4.19 -0.07 16.31
C LEU A 35 -5.45 0.80 16.32
N LYS A 36 -5.35 1.97 16.96
CA LYS A 36 -6.37 3.01 16.94
C LYS A 36 -5.87 4.24 16.20
N LYS A 37 -6.79 5.05 15.70
CA LYS A 37 -6.50 6.33 15.04
C LYS A 37 -7.57 7.35 15.41
N ARG A 38 -7.17 8.60 15.54
CA ARG A 38 -8.11 9.71 15.76
C ARG A 38 -9.16 9.77 14.65
N GLY A 39 -10.44 9.91 15.03
CA GLY A 39 -11.56 10.00 14.09
C GLY A 39 -12.03 8.68 13.50
N VAL A 40 -11.47 7.55 13.94
CA VAL A 40 -11.98 6.21 13.59
C VAL A 40 -12.48 5.55 14.87
N ASP A 41 -13.78 5.27 14.93
CA ASP A 41 -14.37 4.54 16.05
C ASP A 41 -13.98 3.06 15.97
N GLY A 42 -13.20 2.60 16.94
CA GLY A 42 -12.76 1.21 17.05
C GLY A 42 -11.34 0.93 16.57
N LEU A 43 -11.07 -0.34 16.25
CA LEU A 43 -9.76 -0.81 15.79
C LEU A 43 -9.64 -0.69 14.27
N LEU A 44 -8.44 -0.36 13.81
CA LEU A 44 -8.15 -0.31 12.38
C LEU A 44 -8.23 -1.71 11.74
N PRO A 45 -8.66 -1.80 10.47
CA PRO A 45 -8.63 -3.05 9.71
C PRO A 45 -7.19 -3.61 9.62
N LYS A 46 -7.06 -4.93 9.64
CA LYS A 46 -5.75 -5.60 9.57
C LYS A 46 -4.98 -5.27 8.29
N ASP A 47 -5.67 -4.93 7.21
CA ASP A 47 -5.03 -4.66 5.92
C ASP A 47 -4.57 -3.20 5.76
N TYR A 48 -4.80 -2.35 6.75
CA TYR A 48 -4.56 -0.90 6.69
C TYR A 48 -3.10 -0.52 6.41
N LEU A 49 -2.16 -1.34 6.89
CA LEU A 49 -0.71 -1.11 6.78
C LEU A 49 -0.09 -1.79 5.56
N ASN A 50 -0.85 -2.55 4.78
CA ASN A 50 -0.31 -3.30 3.65
C ASN A 50 0.14 -2.35 2.53
N ASN A 51 1.30 -2.62 1.92
CA ASN A 51 1.94 -1.76 0.90
C ASN A 51 2.25 -0.33 1.39
N LYS A 52 2.43 -0.13 2.69
CA LYS A 52 2.89 1.14 3.25
C LYS A 52 4.26 0.97 3.90
N ALA A 53 5.07 2.00 3.85
CA ALA A 53 6.26 2.15 4.65
C ALA A 53 5.81 2.53 6.06
N VAL A 54 6.11 1.68 7.04
CA VAL A 54 5.68 1.91 8.41
C VAL A 54 6.86 2.36 9.25
N VAL A 55 6.72 3.52 9.88
CA VAL A 55 7.67 4.02 10.87
C VAL A 55 7.10 3.80 12.25
N VAL A 56 7.80 3.02 13.07
CA VAL A 56 7.46 2.83 14.48
C VAL A 56 8.14 3.91 15.29
N TYR A 57 7.35 4.70 16.01
CA TYR A 57 7.82 5.81 16.84
C TYR A 57 7.54 5.55 18.31
N PHE A 58 8.60 5.41 19.10
CA PHE A 58 8.53 5.28 20.56
C PHE A 58 8.75 6.64 21.22
N SER A 59 7.75 7.09 21.99
CA SER A 59 7.78 8.39 22.68
C SER A 59 6.89 8.37 23.92
N ALA A 60 7.08 9.34 24.81
CA ALA A 60 6.24 9.54 25.98
C ALA A 60 6.02 11.03 26.25
N GLY A 61 4.94 11.37 26.95
CA GLY A 61 4.55 12.76 27.27
C GLY A 61 5.50 13.45 28.25
N TRP A 62 6.16 12.69 29.12
CA TRP A 62 7.17 13.19 30.07
C TRP A 62 8.54 13.44 29.42
N CYS A 63 8.77 12.94 28.20
CA CYS A 63 10.07 13.01 27.52
C CYS A 63 10.28 14.36 26.82
N GLY A 64 11.18 15.19 27.36
CA GLY A 64 11.51 16.51 26.78
C GLY A 64 12.13 16.45 25.38
N SER A 65 13.07 15.52 25.15
CA SER A 65 13.70 15.33 23.82
C SER A 65 12.69 14.87 22.75
N CYS A 66 11.68 14.10 23.14
CA CYS A 66 10.61 13.65 22.26
C CYS A 66 9.73 14.82 21.80
N LYS A 67 9.43 15.78 22.69
CA LYS A 67 8.69 17.02 22.35
C LYS A 67 9.41 17.87 21.30
N LEU A 68 10.74 17.84 21.25
CA LEU A 68 11.53 18.53 20.22
C LEU A 68 11.57 17.80 18.88
N LEU A 69 11.45 16.47 18.90
CA LEU A 69 11.49 15.63 17.69
C LEU A 69 10.14 15.48 17.02
N THR A 70 9.04 15.36 17.77
CA THR A 70 7.68 15.26 17.25
C THR A 70 7.32 16.33 16.20
N PRO A 71 7.59 17.64 16.36
CA PRO A 71 7.28 18.64 15.33
C PRO A 71 8.10 18.46 14.05
N LYS A 72 9.33 17.92 14.14
CA LYS A 72 10.15 17.59 12.98
C LYS A 72 9.50 16.45 12.17
N ILE A 73 9.07 15.40 12.86
CA ILE A 73 8.39 14.25 12.23
C ILE A 73 7.08 14.70 11.57
N LYS A 74 6.31 15.58 12.23
CA LYS A 74 5.08 16.16 11.66
C LYS A 74 5.33 16.84 10.31
N LYS A 75 6.31 17.75 10.25
CA LYS A 75 6.66 18.45 9.00
C LYS A 75 7.08 17.48 7.90
N PHE A 76 7.89 16.48 8.23
CA PHE A 76 8.28 15.45 7.27
C PHE A 76 7.05 14.65 6.77
N TYR A 77 6.19 14.23 7.68
CA TYR A 77 4.99 13.46 7.38
C TYR A 77 4.03 14.26 6.47
N GLU A 78 3.78 15.53 6.78
CA GLU A 78 2.93 16.39 5.95
C GLU A 78 3.47 16.57 4.53
N ALA A 79 4.79 16.71 4.37
CA ALA A 79 5.43 16.84 3.06
C ALA A 79 5.24 15.60 2.17
N VAL A 80 5.19 14.41 2.77
CA VAL A 80 5.15 13.11 2.05
C VAL A 80 3.77 12.46 2.07
N LYS A 81 2.82 12.96 2.87
CA LYS A 81 1.46 12.43 3.01
C LYS A 81 0.70 12.36 1.67
N SER A 82 1.02 13.23 0.73
CA SER A 82 0.43 13.29 -0.61
C SER A 82 0.55 11.98 -1.40
N ASP A 83 1.59 11.19 -1.12
CA ASP A 83 1.82 9.91 -1.78
C ASP A 83 1.04 8.75 -1.14
N GLY A 84 0.58 8.91 0.12
CA GLY A 84 -0.31 7.96 0.80
C GLY A 84 0.32 6.61 1.19
N THR A 85 1.62 6.40 0.92
CA THR A 85 2.31 5.14 1.26
C THR A 85 3.19 5.21 2.50
N LEU A 86 3.22 6.33 3.25
CA LEU A 86 3.87 6.40 4.55
C LEU A 86 2.83 6.39 5.68
N GLU A 87 3.05 5.55 6.69
CA GLU A 87 2.28 5.56 7.93
C GLU A 87 3.21 5.58 9.14
N VAL A 88 2.81 6.32 10.18
CA VAL A 88 3.53 6.33 11.47
C VAL A 88 2.68 5.59 12.50
N VAL A 89 3.28 4.60 13.15
CA VAL A 89 2.69 3.87 14.28
C VAL A 89 3.39 4.34 15.55
N TRP A 90 2.66 5.09 16.36
CA TRP A 90 3.13 5.58 17.64
C TRP A 90 2.90 4.55 18.75
N VAL A 91 3.95 4.30 19.53
CA VAL A 91 3.91 3.46 20.72
C VAL A 91 4.29 4.33 21.90
N SER A 92 3.35 4.49 22.83
CA SER A 92 3.59 5.23 24.06
C SER A 92 4.47 4.43 25.02
N GLN A 93 5.30 5.12 25.80
CA GLN A 93 5.95 4.57 27.00
C GLN A 93 5.52 5.34 28.26
N ASP A 94 4.33 5.95 28.22
CA ASP A 94 3.72 6.57 29.39
C ASP A 94 3.24 5.49 30.37
N LYS A 95 3.23 5.84 31.65
CA LYS A 95 2.83 4.93 32.73
C LYS A 95 1.32 4.89 32.97
N GLU A 96 0.58 5.84 32.42
CA GLU A 96 -0.84 6.05 32.64
C GLU A 96 -1.56 6.34 31.33
N GLU A 97 -2.79 5.85 31.20
CA GLU A 97 -3.64 6.05 30.03
C GLU A 97 -3.98 7.53 29.79
N SER A 98 -4.29 8.25 30.87
CA SER A 98 -4.58 9.69 30.87
C SER A 98 -3.47 10.49 30.19
N HIS A 99 -2.22 10.25 30.60
CA HIS A 99 -1.03 10.90 30.03
C HIS A 99 -0.82 10.52 28.56
N GLN A 100 -1.06 9.25 28.19
CA GLN A 100 -0.97 8.81 26.80
C GLN A 100 -1.96 9.58 25.91
N LEU A 101 -3.23 9.61 26.31
CA LEU A 101 -4.30 10.25 25.54
C LEU A 101 -4.09 11.76 25.46
N GLU A 102 -3.77 12.41 26.59
CA GLU A 102 -3.48 13.84 26.62
C GLU A 102 -2.32 14.21 25.68
N TYR A 103 -1.23 13.44 25.72
CA TYR A 103 -0.09 13.68 24.86
C TYR A 103 -0.45 13.48 23.38
N TYR A 104 -1.20 12.41 23.07
CA TYR A 104 -1.65 12.13 21.72
C TYR A 104 -2.49 13.26 21.17
N GLU A 105 -3.51 13.69 21.89
CA GLU A 105 -4.45 14.74 21.46
C GLU A 105 -3.74 16.09 21.24
N LYS A 106 -2.89 16.50 22.19
CA LYS A 106 -2.22 17.81 22.15
C LYS A 106 -1.05 17.86 21.17
N ASN A 107 -0.24 16.80 21.10
CA ASN A 107 1.08 16.86 20.48
C ASN A 107 1.23 16.01 19.21
N LEU A 108 0.36 15.05 18.95
CA LEU A 108 0.48 14.16 17.80
C LEU A 108 -0.64 14.46 16.78
N PRO A 109 -0.38 14.31 15.47
CA PRO A 109 -1.42 14.38 14.45
C PRO A 109 -2.18 13.04 14.41
N GLU A 110 -2.99 12.83 13.37
CA GLU A 110 -3.77 11.61 13.13
C GLU A 110 -2.91 10.40 12.73
N TRP A 111 -1.93 10.04 13.56
CA TRP A 111 -1.13 8.84 13.42
C TRP A 111 -1.79 7.66 14.10
N CYS A 112 -1.45 6.46 13.65
CA CYS A 112 -1.90 5.23 14.31
C CYS A 112 -1.20 5.09 15.65
N PHE A 113 -1.88 4.57 16.67
CA PHE A 113 -1.29 4.31 17.97
C PHE A 113 -1.78 3.01 18.57
N VAL A 114 -0.94 2.43 19.44
CA VAL A 114 -1.30 1.24 20.22
C VAL A 114 -2.05 1.70 21.48
N PRO A 115 -3.24 1.14 21.79
CA PRO A 115 -3.99 1.49 22.99
C PRO A 115 -3.21 1.17 24.27
N PHE A 116 -3.52 1.90 25.34
CA PHE A 116 -2.90 1.69 26.64
C PHE A 116 -3.10 0.25 27.15
N ALA A 117 -2.19 -0.20 28.01
CA ALA A 117 -2.20 -1.52 28.65
C ALA A 117 -2.08 -2.75 27.72
N ASP A 118 -1.81 -2.55 26.42
CA ASP A 118 -1.63 -3.66 25.50
C ASP A 118 -0.25 -4.34 25.69
N PRO A 119 -0.19 -5.69 25.79
CA PRO A 119 1.07 -6.41 25.99
C PRO A 119 2.05 -6.26 24.82
N ASN A 120 1.56 -5.91 23.63
CA ASN A 120 2.43 -5.70 22.47
C ASN A 120 3.27 -4.44 22.62
N MET A 121 2.90 -3.45 23.45
CA MET A 121 3.74 -2.28 23.70
C MET A 121 5.13 -2.69 24.22
N LYS A 122 5.15 -3.60 25.22
CA LYS A 122 6.40 -4.15 25.80
C LYS A 122 7.15 -5.00 24.77
N LYS A 123 6.44 -5.91 24.09
CA LYS A 123 7.05 -6.76 23.04
C LYS A 123 7.68 -5.95 21.91
N LEU A 124 7.04 -4.86 21.47
CA LEU A 124 7.56 -3.97 20.43
C LEU A 124 8.76 -3.19 20.96
N ALA A 125 8.70 -2.68 22.19
CA ALA A 125 9.84 -1.99 22.79
C ALA A 125 11.07 -2.89 22.92
N GLU A 126 10.89 -4.15 23.33
CA GLU A 126 11.96 -5.15 23.39
C GLU A 126 12.48 -5.51 21.99
N LYS A 127 11.59 -5.84 21.05
CA LYS A 127 11.95 -6.22 19.67
C LYS A 127 12.77 -5.14 18.96
N TYR A 128 12.38 -3.87 19.13
CA TYR A 128 13.07 -2.74 18.48
C TYR A 128 14.12 -2.06 19.38
N LYS A 129 14.45 -2.67 20.53
CA LYS A 129 15.46 -2.19 21.49
C LYS A 129 15.23 -0.73 21.91
N ALA A 130 13.98 -0.36 22.15
CA ALA A 130 13.57 0.99 22.55
C ALA A 130 13.70 1.21 24.06
N ALA A 131 14.91 0.99 24.61
CA ALA A 131 15.20 1.20 26.03
C ALA A 131 15.34 2.70 26.39
N VAL A 132 15.79 3.53 25.44
CA VAL A 132 15.99 4.98 25.62
C VAL A 132 15.24 5.74 24.53
N ILE A 133 14.18 6.44 24.90
CA ILE A 133 13.36 7.24 23.99
C ILE A 133 13.96 8.63 23.75
N PRO A 134 13.72 9.27 22.57
CA PRO A 134 12.91 8.81 21.45
C PRO A 134 13.62 7.83 20.52
N VAL A 135 12.90 6.79 20.08
CA VAL A 135 13.38 5.83 19.07
C VAL A 135 12.45 5.81 17.87
N LEU A 136 13.01 5.91 16.67
CA LEU A 136 12.29 5.76 15.41
C LEU A 136 12.94 4.67 14.58
N LYS A 137 12.13 3.75 14.07
CA LYS A 137 12.58 2.64 13.22
C LYS A 137 11.69 2.52 12.00
N LEU A 138 12.30 2.33 10.84
CA LEU A 138 11.58 2.03 9.61
C LEU A 138 11.46 0.52 9.50
N VAL A 139 10.25 0.03 9.31
CA VAL A 139 9.91 -1.40 9.38
C VAL A 139 9.30 -1.85 8.06
N ASN A 140 9.65 -3.07 7.64
CA ASN A 140 9.05 -3.71 6.45
C ASN A 140 7.74 -4.45 6.79
N GLU A 141 7.08 -5.01 5.78
CA GLU A 141 5.85 -5.80 5.96
C GLU A 141 6.02 -7.01 6.91
N LYS A 142 7.23 -7.56 7.02
CA LYS A 142 7.54 -8.69 7.91
C LYS A 142 7.79 -8.27 9.37
N GLY A 143 7.92 -6.97 9.64
CA GLY A 143 8.25 -6.47 10.98
C GLY A 143 9.75 -6.41 11.26
N ASP A 144 10.61 -6.49 10.24
CA ASP A 144 12.06 -6.32 10.36
C ASP A 144 12.44 -4.86 10.19
N VAL A 145 13.48 -4.43 10.90
CA VAL A 145 14.00 -3.07 10.78
C VAL A 145 14.81 -2.93 9.50
N VAL A 146 14.35 -2.05 8.63
CA VAL A 146 15.01 -1.71 7.37
C VAL A 146 16.02 -0.59 7.59
N ASN A 147 15.67 0.39 8.44
CA ASN A 147 16.54 1.51 8.76
C ASN A 147 16.44 1.87 10.24
N ASP A 148 17.60 1.90 10.89
CA ASP A 148 17.77 2.24 12.30
C ASP A 148 17.99 3.73 12.55
N ARG A 149 18.42 4.49 11.53
CA ARG A 149 18.87 5.89 11.60
C ARG A 149 17.81 6.89 11.17
N VAL A 150 16.53 6.47 11.21
CA VAL A 150 15.37 7.28 10.80
C VAL A 150 15.35 8.66 11.43
N ARG A 151 15.75 8.79 12.70
CA ARG A 151 15.84 10.09 13.38
C ARG A 151 16.79 11.05 12.65
N ALA A 152 18.02 10.60 12.35
CA ALA A 152 19.02 11.42 11.67
C ALA A 152 18.60 11.76 10.24
N ASP A 153 17.96 10.80 9.57
CA ASP A 153 17.39 11.00 8.23
C ASP A 153 16.33 12.11 8.24
N ILE A 154 15.38 12.09 9.17
CA ILE A 154 14.35 13.13 9.28
C ILE A 154 14.96 14.50 9.59
N GLU A 155 15.93 14.55 10.50
CA GLU A 155 16.60 15.82 10.85
C GLU A 155 17.38 16.42 9.68
N SER A 156 18.00 15.56 8.86
CA SER A 156 18.71 15.98 7.65
C SER A 156 17.74 16.34 6.53
N ALA A 157 16.65 15.58 6.39
CA ALA A 157 15.61 15.78 5.37
C ALA A 157 14.89 17.12 5.52
N ILE A 158 14.71 17.62 6.74
CA ILE A 158 14.12 18.93 6.99
C ILE A 158 15.03 20.08 6.54
N LYS A 159 16.36 19.89 6.60
CA LYS A 159 17.32 20.89 6.13
C LYS A 159 17.51 20.83 4.61
N ALA A 160 17.45 19.62 4.06
CA ALA A 160 17.57 19.36 2.62
C ALA A 160 16.19 19.21 1.99
N ASN A 161 15.84 18.01 1.50
CA ASN A 161 14.56 17.73 0.87
C ASN A 161 13.90 16.46 1.48
N PRO A 162 12.68 16.55 2.04
CA PRO A 162 11.92 15.42 2.55
C PRO A 162 11.64 14.32 1.51
N MET A 163 11.38 14.70 0.26
CA MET A 163 10.95 13.77 -0.78
C MET A 163 12.06 12.82 -1.22
N GLU A 164 13.31 13.27 -1.22
CA GLU A 164 14.45 12.43 -1.60
C GLU A 164 14.69 11.32 -0.57
N THR A 165 14.66 11.69 0.72
CA THR A 165 14.80 10.75 1.83
C THR A 165 13.67 9.72 1.81
N TYR A 166 12.44 10.19 1.54
CA TYR A 166 11.30 9.30 1.40
C TYR A 166 11.42 8.34 0.22
N LYS A 167 11.94 8.80 -0.93
CA LYS A 167 12.23 7.92 -2.07
C LYS A 167 13.21 6.81 -1.70
N LYS A 168 14.28 7.13 -0.96
CA LYS A 168 15.23 6.14 -0.45
C LYS A 168 14.53 5.12 0.46
N TRP A 169 13.66 5.58 1.36
CA TRP A 169 12.90 4.66 2.23
C TRP A 169 11.98 3.72 1.45
N LYS A 170 11.33 4.20 0.40
CA LYS A 170 10.49 3.36 -0.47
C LYS A 170 11.29 2.27 -1.17
N GLU A 171 12.47 2.62 -1.69
CA GLU A 171 13.37 1.68 -2.34
C GLU A 171 13.82 0.60 -1.34
N LEU A 172 14.15 1.00 -0.11
CA LEU A 172 14.55 0.09 0.96
C LEU A 172 13.42 -0.84 1.43
N VAL A 173 12.20 -0.33 1.57
CA VAL A 173 11.02 -1.16 1.92
C VAL A 173 10.58 -2.04 0.75
N GLY A 174 11.05 -1.76 -0.47
CA GLY A 174 10.69 -2.52 -1.66
C GLY A 174 9.26 -2.24 -2.12
N LEU A 175 8.73 -1.04 -1.83
CA LEU A 175 7.43 -0.57 -2.34
C LEU A 175 7.55 -0.30 -3.84
N ARG A 176 7.62 -1.38 -4.62
CA ARG A 176 7.55 -1.29 -6.08
C ARG A 176 6.13 -0.87 -6.43
N LYS A 177 6.00 0.22 -7.19
CA LYS A 177 4.79 0.45 -7.99
C LYS A 177 4.60 -0.84 -8.78
N ARG A 178 3.59 -1.62 -8.45
CA ARG A 178 3.15 -2.73 -9.30
C ARG A 178 2.76 -2.07 -10.61
N GLN A 179 3.68 -2.05 -11.56
CA GLN A 179 3.32 -1.95 -12.95
C GLN A 179 2.45 -3.17 -13.14
N LEU A 180 1.13 -2.98 -13.28
CA LEU A 180 0.25 -4.07 -13.67
C LEU A 180 0.91 -4.64 -14.91
N ILE A 181 1.48 -5.84 -14.76
CA ILE A 181 1.85 -6.65 -15.89
C ILE A 181 0.47 -7.06 -16.41
N CYS A 182 -0.13 -6.21 -17.24
CA CYS A 182 -1.17 -6.66 -18.15
C CYS A 182 -0.47 -7.70 -18.99
N ILE A 183 -0.58 -8.96 -18.57
CA ILE A 183 -0.27 -10.10 -19.41
C ILE A 183 -1.22 -9.91 -20.60
N LYS A 184 -0.71 -9.27 -21.65
CA LYS A 184 -1.32 -9.31 -22.98
C LYS A 184 -1.40 -10.79 -23.28
N TRP A 185 -2.58 -11.37 -23.14
CA TRP A 185 -2.89 -12.64 -23.76
C TRP A 185 -2.76 -12.38 -25.26
N VAL A 186 -1.59 -12.66 -25.81
CA VAL A 186 -1.45 -12.86 -27.25
C VAL A 186 -2.11 -14.22 -27.48
N ALA A 187 -3.37 -14.20 -27.87
CA ALA A 187 -4.02 -15.38 -28.42
C ALA A 187 -3.28 -15.74 -29.71
N VAL A 188 -2.27 -16.60 -29.63
CA VAL A 188 -1.71 -17.29 -30.79
C VAL A 188 -2.70 -18.41 -31.12
N GLY A 189 -3.82 -18.02 -31.72
CA GLY A 189 -4.73 -18.94 -32.40
C GLY A 189 -4.29 -19.05 -33.85
N GLN A 190 -3.34 -19.95 -34.13
CA GLN A 190 -3.15 -20.47 -35.48
C GLN A 190 -4.35 -21.36 -35.82
N CYS A 191 -5.38 -20.80 -36.45
CA CYS A 191 -6.32 -21.58 -37.24
C CYS A 191 -5.72 -21.79 -38.63
N SER A 192 -5.01 -22.90 -38.80
CA SER A 192 -4.63 -23.43 -40.10
C SER A 192 -5.87 -24.00 -40.81
N ALA A 193 -6.40 -23.25 -41.77
CA ALA A 193 -7.25 -23.79 -42.83
C ALA A 193 -6.63 -23.38 -44.18
N GLY A 194 -6.42 -24.38 -45.04
CA GLY A 194 -5.68 -24.31 -46.28
C GLY A 194 -6.36 -23.51 -47.41
N PRO A 195 -5.79 -23.58 -48.63
CA PRO A 195 -5.79 -22.49 -49.60
C PRO A 195 -7.00 -22.55 -50.53
N GLN A 196 -7.51 -21.39 -50.93
CA GLN A 196 -7.93 -21.13 -52.32
C GLN A 196 -8.30 -19.67 -52.57
N HIS A 197 -7.86 -19.19 -53.72
CA HIS A 197 -8.25 -17.98 -54.45
C HIS A 197 -7.67 -16.61 -54.04
N VAL A 198 -6.64 -16.23 -54.81
CA VAL A 198 -6.19 -14.85 -55.04
C VAL A 198 -7.00 -14.30 -56.23
N PRO A 199 -7.61 -13.12 -56.10
CA PRO A 199 -7.80 -12.23 -57.24
C PRO A 199 -6.70 -11.17 -57.24
N ARG A 200 -6.02 -11.05 -58.38
CA ARG A 200 -5.26 -9.86 -58.75
C ARG A 200 -6.26 -8.72 -58.94
N ASP A 201 -5.98 -7.56 -58.36
CA ASP A 201 -5.90 -6.28 -59.09
C ASP A 201 -5.43 -5.18 -58.12
N VAL A 202 -4.23 -4.65 -58.36
CA VAL A 202 -3.98 -3.30 -58.90
C VAL A 202 -4.59 -2.19 -58.04
N GLY A 203 -3.74 -1.51 -57.24
CA GLY A 203 -4.18 -0.37 -56.45
C GLY A 203 -3.08 0.28 -55.61
N ARG A 204 -2.05 0.81 -56.26
CA ARG A 204 -1.03 1.70 -55.68
C ARG A 204 -1.69 2.90 -54.97
N ARG A 205 -1.40 3.11 -53.68
CA ARG A 205 -1.18 4.45 -53.11
C ARG A 205 -0.55 4.38 -51.71
N GLU A 206 0.75 4.66 -51.66
CA GLU A 206 1.39 5.32 -50.52
C GLU A 206 0.75 6.70 -50.35
N ILE A 207 0.41 7.07 -49.11
CA ILE A 207 0.34 8.48 -48.72
C ILE A 207 0.98 8.58 -47.33
N LEU A 208 2.08 9.34 -47.30
CA LEU A 208 2.78 9.84 -46.13
C LEU A 208 1.87 10.71 -45.24
N GLY A 209 2.18 10.71 -43.94
CA GLY A 209 2.44 11.95 -43.22
C GLY A 209 1.24 12.75 -42.66
N ASP A 210 1.36 12.94 -41.35
CA ASP A 210 1.14 14.20 -40.63
C ASP A 210 -0.15 14.48 -39.82
N LEU A 211 0.12 14.58 -38.52
CA LEU A 211 -0.17 15.67 -37.58
C LEU A 211 -1.61 15.98 -37.11
N ALA A 212 -1.63 16.19 -35.79
CA ALA A 212 -2.61 16.91 -34.99
C ALA A 212 -3.91 16.17 -34.58
N GLY A 213 -3.95 15.72 -33.33
CA GLY A 213 -5.18 15.26 -32.69
C GLY A 213 -5.05 15.28 -31.17
N HIS A 214 -5.53 16.37 -30.55
CA HIS A 214 -5.66 16.57 -29.11
C HIS A 214 -6.29 15.35 -28.40
N VAL A 215 -5.57 14.75 -27.45
CA VAL A 215 -6.16 13.74 -26.54
C VAL A 215 -6.80 14.47 -25.36
N LYS A 216 -8.10 14.74 -25.49
CA LYS A 216 -8.94 15.22 -24.39
C LYS A 216 -9.38 14.03 -23.54
N TRP A 217 -8.95 13.99 -22.28
CA TRP A 217 -9.37 13.01 -21.29
C TRP A 217 -10.85 13.24 -20.92
N LEU A 218 -11.72 12.27 -21.18
CA LEU A 218 -13.10 12.26 -20.67
C LEU A 218 -13.14 11.48 -19.34
N ARG A 219 -13.75 12.10 -18.32
CA ARG A 219 -14.03 11.50 -17.00
C ARG A 219 -15.24 10.55 -17.12
N PRO A 220 -15.17 9.30 -16.62
CA PRO A 220 -16.35 8.47 -16.44
C PRO A 220 -16.96 8.73 -15.07
N ASN A 221 -18.14 9.39 -15.05
CA ASN A 221 -19.22 9.31 -14.05
C ASN A 221 -19.90 10.69 -13.84
N GLU A 222 -20.88 11.00 -14.68
CA GLU A 222 -22.04 11.78 -14.24
C GLU A 222 -23.27 10.86 -14.36
N PHE A 223 -23.50 10.09 -13.31
CA PHE A 223 -24.79 9.47 -13.06
C PHE A 223 -25.72 10.57 -12.54
N SER A 224 -26.60 11.08 -13.40
CA SER A 224 -27.74 11.90 -12.97
C SER A 224 -29.00 11.34 -13.60
N LEU A 225 -29.72 10.55 -12.79
CA LEU A 225 -31.11 10.15 -13.02
C LEU A 225 -31.99 11.38 -13.22
N LYS A 226 -32.60 11.54 -14.40
CA LYS A 226 -33.78 12.39 -14.58
C LYS A 226 -34.82 11.65 -15.44
N HIS A 227 -35.93 11.35 -14.77
CA HIS A 227 -37.31 11.37 -15.25
C HIS A 227 -37.66 10.47 -16.46
N LEU A 228 -38.19 9.28 -16.14
CA LEU A 228 -39.24 8.65 -16.93
C LEU A 228 -40.57 9.36 -16.63
N LYS A 229 -41.31 9.59 -17.71
CA LYS A 229 -42.70 10.07 -17.76
C LYS A 229 -43.66 9.09 -17.11
#